data_AF-A0A8T0JVU7-F1
#
_entry.id   AF-A0A8T0JVU7-F1
#
_cell.length_a   1.000
_cell.length_b   1.000
_cell.length_c   1.000
_cell.angle_alpha   90.00
_cell.angle_beta   90.00
_cell.angle_gamma   90.00
#
_symmetry.space_group_name_H-M   'P 1'
#
loop_
_entity.id
_entity.type
_entity.pdbx_description
1 polymer ?
#
loop_
_entity_poly.entity_id
_entity_poly.type
_entity_poly.pdbx_seq_one_letter_code
_entity_poly.pdbx_strand_id
1 'polypeptide(L)'
;MASVSLLLTLLVFFIIGTSLSNSRKELRDKEKAALQMLEGSVHYSNSINPSRVVQISWQPRVFLYKGFLSDKECDYLISVAYEEKSSGNGGTSLVMEDDILARIEERLSIWTFLPKENSKPLQVMQYGSEQNDRTLDYFTNKTNLESSGPLMATVVLYLSDSTKGGQILFPESVPRSSSWSSCSNSNKTIQPVKGNAILFFSLHPSASPDKSSLHSRCPVLGGNMWSAIKYFYAKPIRRGKVSAISEDDECTDQDESCPAWAAMGECQRNPVFMVGSPDYYGTCRKSCNACLITS
;
A
#
# COMPACT_ATOMS: atom_id res chain seq x y z
N MET A 1 -46.23 68.06 0.96
CA MET A 1 -45.78 67.08 1.96
C MET A 1 -45.85 65.60 1.52
N ALA A 2 -46.44 65.25 0.36
CA ALA A 2 -46.54 63.86 -0.10
C ALA A 2 -45.25 63.25 -0.72
N SER A 3 -44.30 64.08 -1.18
CA SER A 3 -43.09 63.62 -1.91
C SER A 3 -42.02 63.00 -1.00
N VAL A 4 -41.85 63.53 0.22
CA VAL A 4 -40.80 63.06 1.16
C VAL A 4 -41.16 61.70 1.77
N SER A 5 -42.45 61.45 2.02
CA SER A 5 -42.92 60.17 2.59
C SER A 5 -42.73 59.00 1.62
N LEU A 6 -42.92 59.22 0.31
CA LEU A 6 -42.76 58.19 -0.72
C LEU A 6 -41.28 57.80 -0.91
N LEU A 7 -40.38 58.80 -0.89
CA LEU A 7 -38.93 58.56 -0.93
C LEU A 7 -38.45 57.76 0.28
N LEU A 8 -38.96 58.07 1.47
CA LEU A 8 -38.57 57.36 2.70
C LEU A 8 -39.00 55.89 2.65
N THR A 9 -40.20 55.61 2.15
CA THR A 9 -40.68 54.22 2.00
C THR A 9 -39.86 53.44 0.97
N LEU A 10 -39.51 54.04 -0.17
CA LEU A 10 -38.69 53.39 -1.19
C LEU A 10 -37.27 53.08 -0.69
N LEU A 11 -36.68 53.99 0.09
CA LEU A 11 -35.39 53.77 0.74
C LEU A 11 -35.42 52.61 1.74
N VAL A 12 -36.48 52.51 2.55
CA VAL A 12 -36.64 51.40 3.51
C VAL A 12 -36.81 50.05 2.80
N PHE A 13 -37.61 49.98 1.73
CA PHE A 13 -37.75 48.76 0.93
C PHE A 13 -36.43 48.37 0.24
N PHE A 14 -35.63 49.35 -0.20
CA PHE A 14 -34.33 49.09 -0.81
C PHE A 14 -33.33 48.53 0.21
N ILE A 15 -33.29 49.08 1.44
CA ILE A 15 -32.41 48.62 2.51
C ILE A 15 -32.80 47.23 3.01
N ILE A 16 -34.10 46.93 3.12
CA ILE A 16 -34.58 45.59 3.51
C ILE A 16 -34.28 44.58 2.39
N GLY A 17 -34.46 44.96 1.11
CA GLY A 17 -34.17 44.12 -0.05
C GLY A 17 -32.69 43.76 -0.17
N THR A 18 -31.78 44.69 0.12
CA THR A 18 -30.33 44.43 0.12
C THR A 18 -29.87 43.62 1.32
N SER A 19 -30.48 43.83 2.50
CA SER A 19 -30.20 43.02 3.70
C SER A 19 -30.65 41.55 3.52
N LEU A 20 -31.85 41.34 2.97
CA LEU A 20 -32.39 39.99 2.74
C LEU A 20 -31.65 39.25 1.63
N SER A 21 -31.18 39.96 0.59
CA SER A 21 -30.39 39.37 -0.49
C SER A 21 -28.99 38.96 -0.03
N ASN A 22 -28.34 39.77 0.81
CA ASN A 22 -27.06 39.42 1.44
C ASN A 22 -27.21 38.21 2.37
N SER A 23 -28.25 38.16 3.22
CA SER A 23 -28.48 37.04 4.13
C SER A 23 -28.75 35.72 3.37
N ARG A 24 -29.53 35.77 2.28
CA ARG A 24 -29.72 34.60 1.39
C ARG A 24 -28.46 34.18 0.65
N LYS A 25 -27.57 35.13 0.32
CA LYS A 25 -26.28 34.81 -0.30
C LYS A 25 -25.36 34.12 0.71
N GLU A 26 -25.30 34.64 1.93
CA GLU A 26 -24.52 34.07 3.03
C GLU A 26 -24.99 32.66 3.43
N LEU A 27 -26.30 32.40 3.45
CA LEU A 27 -26.87 31.07 3.67
C LEU A 27 -26.47 30.08 2.56
N ARG A 28 -26.51 30.51 1.29
CA ARG A 28 -26.09 29.68 0.15
C ARG A 28 -24.59 29.42 0.14
N ASP A 29 -23.79 30.39 0.56
CA ASP A 29 -22.34 30.25 0.66
C ASP A 29 -21.96 29.35 1.84
N LYS A 30 -22.69 29.42 2.97
CA LYS A 30 -22.56 28.49 4.11
C LYS A 30 -23.01 27.07 3.77
N GLU A 31 -24.09 26.92 3.00
CA GLU A 31 -24.58 25.62 2.53
C GLU A 31 -23.62 25.00 1.51
N LYS A 32 -23.07 25.80 0.59
CA LYS A 32 -21.98 25.38 -0.30
C LYS A 32 -20.71 25.02 0.46
N ALA A 33 -20.32 25.80 1.46
CA ALA A 33 -19.17 25.47 2.30
C ALA A 33 -19.42 24.19 3.10
N ALA A 34 -20.62 23.97 3.63
CA ALA A 34 -21.00 22.74 4.32
C ALA A 34 -21.02 21.52 3.36
N LEU A 35 -21.54 21.68 2.14
CA LEU A 35 -21.49 20.67 1.08
C LEU A 35 -20.06 20.37 0.63
N GLN A 36 -19.20 21.38 0.54
CA GLN A 36 -17.79 21.24 0.19
C GLN A 36 -16.97 20.60 1.33
N MET A 37 -17.35 20.86 2.59
CA MET A 37 -16.81 20.15 3.76
C MET A 37 -17.30 18.68 3.81
N LEU A 38 -18.55 18.41 3.40
CA LEU A 38 -19.10 17.05 3.29
C LEU A 38 -18.51 16.26 2.10
N GLU A 39 -18.22 16.91 0.97
CA GLU A 39 -17.54 16.32 -0.18
C GLU A 39 -16.05 16.08 0.08
N GLY A 40 -15.41 16.93 0.90
CA GLY A 40 -14.05 16.74 1.39
C GLY A 40 -13.92 15.65 2.46
N SER A 41 -15.01 15.33 3.17
CA SER A 41 -15.08 14.24 4.14
C SER A 41 -15.62 12.95 3.51
N VAL A 42 -14.99 12.44 2.46
CA VAL A 42 -15.09 11.00 2.21
C VAL A 42 -14.29 10.32 3.31
N HIS A 43 -14.91 10.10 4.47
CA HIS A 43 -14.37 9.28 5.53
C HIS A 43 -14.25 7.85 5.01
N TYR A 44 -13.15 7.56 4.32
CA TYR A 44 -12.73 6.19 4.04
C TYR A 44 -12.41 5.56 5.39
N SER A 45 -13.35 4.79 5.92
CA SER A 45 -13.14 4.07 7.16
C SER A 45 -12.05 3.02 6.96
N ASN A 46 -10.97 3.10 7.73
CA ASN A 46 -9.98 2.01 7.85
C ASN A 46 -10.54 0.80 8.62
N SER A 47 -11.84 0.81 8.98
CA SER A 47 -12.50 -0.32 9.63
C SER A 47 -12.63 -1.52 8.70
N ILE A 48 -12.25 -2.69 9.19
CA ILE A 48 -12.55 -3.96 8.54
C ILE A 48 -13.97 -4.38 8.88
N ASN A 49 -14.73 -4.78 7.87
CA ASN A 49 -16.03 -5.42 8.03
C ASN A 49 -15.88 -6.93 7.81
N PRO A 50 -15.86 -7.75 8.89
CA PRO A 50 -15.69 -9.19 8.78
C PRO A 50 -16.78 -9.89 7.96
N SER A 51 -17.99 -9.31 7.86
CA SER A 51 -19.09 -9.91 7.09
C SER A 51 -18.83 -9.94 5.58
N ARG A 52 -17.82 -9.19 5.11
CA ARG A 52 -17.39 -9.15 3.70
C ARG A 52 -16.23 -10.11 3.41
N VAL A 53 -15.70 -10.77 4.44
CA VAL A 53 -14.62 -11.75 4.33
C VAL A 53 -15.22 -13.13 4.15
N VAL A 54 -14.84 -13.80 3.07
CA VAL A 54 -15.18 -15.19 2.79
C VAL A 54 -13.93 -16.03 3.03
N GLN A 55 -14.04 -17.04 3.88
CA GLN A 55 -13.01 -18.06 4.00
C GLN A 55 -13.10 -18.97 2.78
N ILE A 56 -12.02 -19.01 2.03
CA ILE A 56 -11.91 -19.70 0.75
C ILE A 56 -11.30 -21.07 1.05
N SER A 57 -10.14 -21.14 1.71
CA SER A 57 -9.53 -22.40 2.15
C SER A 57 -8.85 -22.24 3.52
N TRP A 58 -8.70 -23.34 4.26
CA TRP A 58 -7.87 -23.43 5.45
C TRP A 58 -6.48 -24.01 5.18
N GLN A 59 -6.34 -24.80 4.11
CA GLN A 59 -5.08 -25.40 3.68
C GLN A 59 -4.95 -25.27 2.15
N PRO A 60 -4.25 -24.24 1.66
CA PRO A 60 -3.61 -23.16 2.42
C PRO A 60 -4.65 -22.21 3.00
N ARG A 61 -4.25 -21.33 3.92
CA ARG A 61 -5.14 -20.29 4.43
C ARG A 61 -5.37 -19.24 3.35
N VAL A 62 -6.59 -19.17 2.82
CA VAL A 62 -6.99 -18.24 1.76
C VAL A 62 -8.29 -17.55 2.14
N PHE A 63 -8.33 -16.23 1.98
CA PHE A 63 -9.48 -15.40 2.31
C PHE A 63 -9.75 -14.40 1.18
N LEU A 64 -11.02 -14.26 0.80
CA LEU A 64 -11.49 -13.23 -0.12
C LEU A 64 -12.18 -12.13 0.66
N TYR A 65 -11.76 -10.89 0.50
CA TYR A 65 -12.48 -9.72 0.97
C TYR A 65 -13.23 -9.09 -0.19
N LYS A 66 -14.57 -9.05 -0.10
CA LYS A 66 -15.41 -8.43 -1.12
C LYS A 66 -15.41 -6.90 -0.97
N GLY A 67 -15.06 -6.17 -2.03
CA GLY A 67 -14.97 -4.70 -2.06
C GLY A 67 -14.13 -4.11 -0.93
N PHE A 68 -12.90 -4.61 -0.81
CA PHE A 68 -11.87 -4.08 0.08
C PHE A 68 -11.45 -2.65 -0.32
N LEU A 69 -11.32 -2.40 -1.62
CA LEU A 69 -11.11 -1.08 -2.19
C LEU A 69 -12.43 -0.51 -2.70
N SER A 70 -12.56 0.81 -2.64
CA SER A 70 -13.57 1.54 -3.40
C SER A 70 -13.16 1.69 -4.87
N ASP A 71 -14.14 1.97 -5.74
CA ASP A 71 -13.85 2.21 -7.17
C ASP A 71 -12.87 3.35 -7.38
N LYS A 72 -12.99 4.42 -6.57
CA LYS A 72 -12.08 5.58 -6.60
C LYS A 72 -10.64 5.20 -6.25
N GLU A 73 -10.45 4.33 -5.26
CA GLU A 73 -9.12 3.83 -4.88
C GLU A 73 -8.53 2.92 -5.97
N CYS A 74 -9.36 2.10 -6.62
CA CYS A 74 -8.90 1.30 -7.76
C CYS A 74 -8.44 2.18 -8.93
N ASP A 75 -9.25 3.18 -9.30
CA ASP A 75 -8.93 4.07 -10.42
C ASP A 75 -7.69 4.92 -10.12
N TYR A 76 -7.54 5.36 -8.87
CA TYR A 76 -6.35 6.07 -8.41
C TYR A 76 -5.07 5.22 -8.50
N LEU A 77 -5.09 3.97 -8.02
CA LEU A 77 -3.91 3.09 -8.13
C LEU A 77 -3.52 2.81 -9.58
N ILE A 78 -4.50 2.72 -10.48
CA ILE A 78 -4.26 2.58 -11.92
C ILE A 78 -3.64 3.86 -12.49
N SER A 79 -4.15 5.05 -12.14
CA SER A 79 -3.64 6.32 -12.68
C SER A 79 -2.19 6.58 -12.29
N VAL A 80 -1.83 6.36 -11.02
CA VAL A 80 -0.44 6.52 -10.56
C VAL A 80 0.50 5.56 -11.29
N ALA A 81 0.05 4.33 -11.56
CA ALA A 81 0.85 3.36 -12.32
C ALA A 81 1.07 3.77 -13.79
N TYR A 82 0.11 4.45 -14.41
CA TYR A 82 0.27 5.00 -15.76
C TYR A 82 1.29 6.13 -15.80
N GLU A 83 1.26 7.04 -14.83
CA GLU A 83 2.19 8.16 -14.75
C GLU A 83 3.64 7.67 -14.60
N GLU A 84 3.90 6.72 -13.71
CA GLU A 84 5.24 6.15 -13.56
C GLU A 84 5.70 5.30 -14.77
N LYS A 85 4.80 4.58 -15.46
CA LYS A 85 5.16 3.85 -16.69
C LYS A 85 5.61 4.79 -17.80
N SER A 86 5.02 5.98 -17.90
CA SER A 86 5.46 7.01 -18.85
C SER A 86 6.87 7.52 -18.55
N SER A 87 7.37 7.28 -17.33
CA SER A 87 8.73 7.57 -16.87
C SER A 87 9.73 6.40 -17.04
N GLY A 88 9.32 5.25 -17.60
CA GLY A 88 10.24 4.27 -18.20
C GLY A 88 10.58 2.97 -17.43
N ASN A 89 10.00 2.68 -16.26
CA ASN A 89 10.29 1.44 -15.52
C ASN A 89 9.14 0.41 -15.58
N GLY A 90 9.45 -0.81 -16.04
CA GLY A 90 8.51 -1.94 -16.05
C GLY A 90 8.24 -2.47 -14.65
N GLY A 91 6.98 -2.35 -14.19
CA GLY A 91 6.53 -2.73 -12.85
C GLY A 91 6.65 -1.56 -11.87
N THR A 92 5.51 -0.94 -11.55
CA THR A 92 5.47 0.29 -10.76
C THR A 92 5.47 -0.03 -9.27
N SER A 93 6.54 0.32 -8.56
CA SER A 93 6.64 0.24 -7.11
C SER A 93 6.30 1.61 -6.51
N LEU A 94 5.10 1.75 -5.95
CA LEU A 94 4.62 3.03 -5.45
C LEU A 94 5.35 3.42 -4.15
N VAL A 95 6.24 4.41 -4.21
CA VAL A 95 7.01 4.95 -3.05
C VAL A 95 6.62 6.39 -2.71
N MET A 96 5.48 6.86 -3.21
CA MET A 96 5.00 8.22 -2.97
C MET A 96 4.42 8.36 -1.55
N GLU A 97 4.75 9.46 -0.85
CA GLU A 97 4.01 9.91 0.33
C GLU A 97 2.63 10.41 -0.14
N ASP A 98 1.67 9.49 -0.14
CA ASP A 98 0.30 9.73 -0.57
C ASP A 98 -0.67 9.19 0.48
N ASP A 99 -1.56 10.06 0.96
CA ASP A 99 -2.58 9.75 1.95
C ASP A 99 -3.50 8.61 1.53
N ILE A 100 -3.82 8.47 0.24
CA ILE A 100 -4.65 7.38 -0.27
C ILE A 100 -3.89 6.05 -0.12
N LEU A 101 -2.66 5.98 -0.62
CA LEU A 101 -1.81 4.79 -0.49
C LEU A 101 -1.56 4.44 0.98
N ALA A 102 -1.24 5.42 1.84
CA ALA A 102 -0.99 5.21 3.26
C ALA A 102 -2.20 4.59 3.98
N ARG A 103 -3.43 5.04 3.65
CA ARG A 103 -4.68 4.46 4.16
C ARG A 103 -4.92 3.04 3.65
N ILE A 104 -4.64 2.76 2.37
CA ILE A 104 -4.76 1.41 1.81
C ILE A 104 -3.79 0.46 2.52
N GLU A 105 -2.53 0.88 2.72
CA GLU A 105 -1.53 0.08 3.45
C GLU A 105 -1.91 -0.13 4.92
N GLU A 106 -2.57 0.84 5.55
CA GLU A 106 -3.08 0.70 6.92
C GLU A 106 -4.19 -0.34 7.01
N ARG A 107 -5.17 -0.25 6.12
CA ARG A 107 -6.26 -1.22 6.04
C ARG A 107 -5.75 -2.62 5.76
N LEU A 108 -4.73 -2.75 4.91
CA LEU A 108 -4.05 -4.03 4.66
C LEU A 108 -3.39 -4.57 5.94
N SER A 109 -2.67 -3.73 6.68
CA SER A 109 -2.05 -4.12 7.96
C SER A 109 -3.10 -4.58 8.97
N ILE A 110 -4.20 -3.85 9.12
CA ILE A 110 -5.30 -4.19 10.03
C ILE A 110 -5.96 -5.51 9.63
N TRP A 111 -6.27 -5.73 8.34
CA TRP A 111 -6.93 -6.96 7.90
C TRP A 111 -6.03 -8.19 7.99
N THR A 112 -4.76 -8.04 7.63
CA THR A 112 -3.79 -9.15 7.61
C THR A 112 -3.19 -9.46 8.98
N PHE A 113 -3.26 -8.50 9.91
CA PHE A 113 -2.50 -8.47 11.16
C PHE A 113 -0.98 -8.51 10.95
N LEU A 114 -0.51 -7.99 9.81
CA LEU A 114 0.91 -7.94 9.45
C LEU A 114 1.38 -6.48 9.36
N PRO A 115 2.48 -6.11 10.05
CA PRO A 115 2.96 -4.74 10.09
C PRO A 115 3.41 -4.25 8.71
N LYS A 116 3.23 -2.95 8.44
CA LYS A 116 3.59 -2.32 7.15
C LYS A 116 5.09 -2.42 6.89
N GLU A 117 5.90 -2.40 7.94
CA GLU A 117 7.35 -2.47 7.91
C GLU A 117 7.85 -3.80 7.36
N ASN A 118 7.05 -4.86 7.49
CA ASN A 118 7.36 -6.19 6.96
C ASN A 118 6.96 -6.34 5.48
N SER A 119 6.54 -5.26 4.82
CA SER A 119 5.99 -5.35 3.47
C SER A 119 6.80 -4.59 2.44
N LYS A 120 6.90 -5.15 1.23
CA LYS A 120 7.43 -4.40 0.07
C LYS A 120 6.42 -3.33 -0.34
N PRO A 121 6.84 -2.23 -1.00
CA PRO A 121 5.90 -1.29 -1.58
C PRO A 121 4.86 -1.98 -2.46
N LEU A 122 3.68 -1.39 -2.58
CA LEU A 122 2.60 -1.94 -3.39
C LEU A 122 3.01 -1.96 -4.86
N GLN A 123 2.86 -3.11 -5.53
CA GLN A 123 3.24 -3.28 -6.93
C GLN A 123 2.01 -3.34 -7.83
N VAL A 124 1.85 -2.39 -8.74
CA VAL A 124 0.72 -2.37 -9.68
C VAL A 124 1.12 -3.06 -10.99
N MET A 125 0.30 -4.02 -11.41
CA MET A 125 0.51 -4.87 -12.58
C MET A 125 -0.66 -4.72 -13.56
N GLN A 126 -0.33 -4.71 -14.86
CA GLN A 126 -1.28 -4.73 -15.96
C GLN A 126 -1.05 -5.98 -16.80
N TYR A 127 -2.13 -6.69 -17.10
CA TYR A 127 -2.14 -7.87 -17.95
C TYR A 127 -3.06 -7.62 -19.14
N GLY A 128 -2.52 -7.79 -20.35
CA GLY A 128 -3.33 -7.81 -21.57
C GLY A 128 -3.89 -9.20 -21.86
N SER A 129 -4.41 -9.40 -23.07
CA SER A 129 -4.85 -10.72 -23.53
C SER A 129 -3.65 -11.65 -23.72
N GLU A 130 -3.65 -12.78 -23.02
CA GLU A 130 -2.59 -13.79 -23.04
C GLU A 130 -3.04 -15.02 -23.85
N GLN A 131 -2.16 -15.57 -24.70
CA GLN A 131 -2.42 -16.86 -25.38
C GLN A 131 -2.01 -18.03 -24.47
N ASN A 132 -2.85 -19.07 -24.43
CA ASN A 132 -2.90 -20.15 -23.44
C ASN A 132 -1.57 -20.80 -22.99
N ASP A 133 -1.62 -21.23 -21.72
CA ASP A 133 -0.86 -22.29 -21.02
C ASP A 133 0.47 -21.99 -20.35
N ARG A 134 0.83 -20.72 -20.19
CA ARG A 134 1.79 -20.33 -19.15
C ARG A 134 1.05 -19.83 -17.93
N THR A 135 0.62 -20.74 -17.06
CA THR A 135 0.35 -20.39 -15.66
C THR A 135 1.59 -19.68 -15.15
N LEU A 136 1.49 -18.37 -14.94
CA LEU A 136 2.56 -17.59 -14.33
C LEU A 136 2.57 -17.99 -12.86
N ASP A 137 3.53 -18.84 -12.55
CA ASP A 137 3.84 -19.22 -11.19
C ASP A 137 4.37 -17.96 -10.49
N TYR A 138 3.60 -17.45 -9.53
CA TYR A 138 4.01 -16.28 -8.75
C TYR A 138 5.30 -16.57 -7.95
N PHE A 139 5.77 -17.84 -7.92
CA PHE A 139 6.91 -18.29 -7.16
C PHE A 139 8.15 -18.73 -7.95
N THR A 140 8.14 -18.81 -9.28
CA THR A 140 9.38 -19.12 -10.02
C THR A 140 10.13 -17.87 -10.45
N ASN A 141 10.68 -17.13 -9.49
CA ASN A 141 12.00 -16.49 -9.59
C ASN A 141 12.30 -15.66 -8.33
N LYS A 142 12.79 -16.32 -7.28
CA LYS A 142 14.09 -16.01 -6.66
C LYS A 142 14.29 -16.89 -5.43
N THR A 143 15.20 -17.84 -5.60
CA THR A 143 16.02 -18.49 -4.57
C THR A 143 16.89 -17.51 -3.76
N ASN A 144 16.62 -16.20 -3.83
CA ASN A 144 17.29 -15.24 -2.99
C ASN A 144 16.52 -15.23 -1.68
N LEU A 145 17.10 -15.83 -0.65
CA LEU A 145 16.76 -15.53 0.73
C LEU A 145 16.81 -14.00 0.88
N GLU A 146 15.65 -13.35 0.79
CA GLU A 146 15.53 -11.93 1.10
C GLU A 146 16.02 -11.77 2.55
N SER A 147 16.80 -10.72 2.83
CA SER A 147 17.28 -10.45 4.20
C SER A 147 16.13 -10.33 5.21
N SER A 148 14.93 -10.01 4.72
CA SER A 148 13.65 -9.95 5.42
C SER A 148 13.02 -11.32 5.73
N GLY A 149 13.70 -12.43 5.44
CA GLY A 149 13.23 -13.79 5.72
C GLY A 149 12.22 -14.32 4.69
N PRO A 150 11.53 -15.43 5.00
CA PRO A 150 10.58 -16.04 4.07
C PRO A 150 9.35 -15.13 3.84
N LEU A 151 8.78 -15.25 2.64
CA LEU A 151 7.49 -14.63 2.30
C LEU A 151 6.40 -15.25 3.17
N MET A 152 5.72 -14.42 3.98
CA MET A 152 4.71 -14.84 4.94
C MET A 152 3.32 -14.88 4.31
N ALA A 153 2.95 -13.80 3.61
CA ALA A 153 1.63 -13.67 3.00
C ALA A 153 1.68 -12.77 1.77
N THR A 154 0.72 -12.98 0.87
CA THR A 154 0.51 -12.15 -0.30
C THR A 154 -0.94 -11.68 -0.32
N VAL A 155 -1.14 -10.39 -0.59
CA VAL A 155 -2.45 -9.82 -0.91
C VAL A 155 -2.45 -9.40 -2.37
N VAL A 156 -3.46 -9.85 -3.12
CA VAL A 156 -3.74 -9.38 -4.48
C VAL A 156 -5.03 -8.58 -4.45
N LEU A 157 -4.93 -7.30 -4.81
CA LEU A 157 -6.01 -6.35 -4.95
C LEU A 157 -6.43 -6.29 -6.41
N TYR A 158 -7.69 -6.58 -6.73
CA TYR A 158 -8.20 -6.49 -8.09
C TYR A 158 -8.65 -5.06 -8.38
N LEU A 159 -7.98 -4.40 -9.31
CA LEU A 159 -8.24 -3.00 -9.67
C LEU A 159 -9.20 -2.88 -10.87
N SER A 160 -9.40 -3.97 -11.61
CA SER A 160 -10.40 -4.08 -12.67
C SER A 160 -11.05 -5.46 -12.66
N ASP A 161 -12.19 -5.58 -13.33
CA ASP A 161 -12.81 -6.87 -13.59
C ASP A 161 -12.03 -7.66 -14.64
N SER A 162 -12.10 -9.00 -14.56
CA SER A 162 -11.69 -9.88 -15.66
C SER A 162 -12.88 -10.65 -16.19
N THR A 163 -13.12 -10.59 -17.50
CA THR A 163 -14.23 -11.32 -18.13
C THR A 163 -13.95 -12.83 -18.20
N LYS A 164 -12.69 -13.22 -18.37
CA LYS A 164 -12.25 -14.61 -18.37
C LYS A 164 -10.76 -14.72 -18.00
N GLY A 165 -10.46 -15.56 -17.01
CA GLY A 165 -9.09 -15.79 -16.56
C GLY A 165 -8.68 -14.92 -15.38
N GLY A 166 -7.38 -14.91 -15.06
CA GLY A 166 -6.82 -14.09 -13.98
C GLY A 166 -7.06 -14.59 -12.55
N GLN A 167 -7.78 -15.71 -12.36
CA GLN A 167 -7.96 -16.33 -11.04
C GLN A 167 -6.61 -16.83 -10.48
N ILE A 168 -6.50 -16.85 -9.16
CA ILE A 168 -5.38 -17.49 -8.47
C ILE A 168 -5.81 -18.90 -8.08
N LEU A 169 -5.03 -19.89 -8.51
CA LEU A 169 -5.26 -21.30 -8.27
C LEU A 169 -4.32 -21.84 -7.21
N PHE A 170 -4.76 -22.85 -6.47
CA PHE A 170 -3.97 -23.55 -5.44
C PHE A 170 -4.03 -25.05 -5.70
N PRO A 171 -3.19 -25.59 -6.62
CA PRO A 171 -3.25 -26.99 -7.06
C PRO A 171 -3.03 -28.00 -5.93
N GLU A 172 -2.24 -27.64 -4.91
CA GLU A 172 -1.94 -28.51 -3.75
C GLU A 172 -2.84 -28.23 -2.54
N SER A 173 -3.94 -27.49 -2.72
CA SER A 173 -4.92 -27.23 -1.65
C SER A 173 -5.58 -28.52 -1.14
N VAL A 174 -5.96 -28.50 0.13
CA VAL A 174 -6.61 -29.59 0.85
C VAL A 174 -7.92 -29.10 1.48
N PRO A 175 -9.07 -29.77 1.24
CA PRO A 175 -9.24 -30.88 0.32
C PRO A 175 -9.02 -30.44 -1.13
N ARG A 176 -8.49 -31.34 -1.96
CA ARG A 176 -8.32 -31.04 -3.39
C ARG A 176 -9.68 -30.73 -4.00
N SER A 177 -9.83 -29.53 -4.53
CA SER A 177 -11.03 -29.10 -5.23
C SER A 177 -10.73 -28.90 -6.70
N SER A 178 -11.49 -29.58 -7.56
CA SER A 178 -11.39 -29.40 -9.01
C SER A 178 -11.71 -27.96 -9.45
N SER A 179 -12.46 -27.21 -8.62
CA SER A 179 -12.83 -25.83 -8.93
C SER A 179 -11.68 -24.82 -8.76
N TRP A 180 -10.50 -25.31 -8.36
CA TRP A 180 -9.33 -24.50 -7.98
C TRP A 180 -8.01 -25.04 -8.49
N SER A 181 -8.02 -26.24 -9.08
CA SER A 181 -6.84 -26.89 -9.63
C SER A 181 -6.66 -26.64 -11.13
N SER A 182 -7.68 -26.11 -11.82
CA SER A 182 -7.65 -25.88 -13.27
C SER A 182 -8.33 -24.57 -13.66
N CYS A 183 -7.69 -23.83 -14.57
CA CYS A 183 -8.24 -22.60 -15.14
C CYS A 183 -9.53 -22.84 -15.92
N SER A 184 -9.69 -24.05 -16.50
CA SER A 184 -10.85 -24.42 -17.31
C SER A 184 -12.12 -24.67 -16.50
N ASN A 185 -11.99 -25.08 -15.23
CA ASN A 185 -13.11 -25.49 -14.36
C ASN A 185 -13.21 -24.62 -13.09
N SER A 186 -12.65 -23.40 -13.12
CA SER A 186 -12.55 -22.56 -11.94
C SER A 186 -13.91 -22.03 -11.46
N ASN A 187 -14.07 -21.96 -10.13
CA ASN A 187 -15.28 -21.40 -9.51
C ASN A 187 -15.39 -19.89 -9.80
N LYS A 188 -16.59 -19.39 -10.10
CA LYS A 188 -16.88 -17.95 -10.23
C LYS A 188 -16.50 -17.15 -8.98
N THR A 189 -16.48 -17.77 -7.80
CA THR A 189 -16.15 -17.09 -6.53
C THR A 189 -14.74 -16.48 -6.49
N ILE A 190 -13.78 -17.04 -7.23
CA ILE A 190 -12.38 -16.58 -7.27
C ILE A 190 -12.06 -15.74 -8.52
N GLN A 191 -13.08 -15.36 -9.28
CA GLN A 191 -12.91 -14.48 -10.43
C GLN A 191 -12.46 -13.08 -9.98
N PRO A 192 -11.47 -12.46 -10.67
CA PRO A 192 -11.11 -11.07 -10.45
C PRO A 192 -12.33 -10.16 -10.62
N VAL A 193 -12.70 -9.49 -9.53
CA VAL A 193 -13.78 -8.50 -9.50
C VAL A 193 -13.20 -7.23 -8.89
N LYS A 194 -13.40 -6.10 -9.56
CA LYS A 194 -12.89 -4.80 -9.13
C LYS A 194 -13.24 -4.53 -7.66
N GLY A 195 -12.26 -4.06 -6.91
CA GLY A 195 -12.37 -3.75 -5.49
C GLY A 195 -12.19 -4.94 -4.56
N ASN A 196 -12.30 -6.19 -5.02
CA ASN A 196 -12.04 -7.36 -4.18
C ASN A 196 -10.53 -7.52 -3.90
N ALA A 197 -10.23 -8.15 -2.76
CA ALA A 197 -8.88 -8.55 -2.38
C ALA A 197 -8.84 -10.03 -2.03
N ILE A 198 -7.77 -10.73 -2.42
CA ILE A 198 -7.49 -12.09 -1.97
C ILE A 198 -6.20 -12.10 -1.16
N LEU A 199 -6.27 -12.68 0.03
CA LEU A 199 -5.16 -12.89 0.95
C LEU A 199 -4.88 -14.38 1.04
N PHE A 200 -3.62 -14.78 0.89
CA PHE A 200 -3.18 -16.14 1.16
C PHE A 200 -1.82 -16.16 1.86
N PHE A 201 -1.64 -17.14 2.74
CA PHE A 201 -0.43 -17.32 3.52
C PHE A 201 0.48 -18.39 2.91
N SER A 202 1.77 -18.09 2.84
CA SER A 202 2.80 -19.03 2.36
C SER A 202 3.45 -19.83 3.48
N LEU A 203 3.21 -19.43 4.74
CA LEU A 203 3.71 -20.11 5.94
C LEU A 203 2.54 -20.54 6.85
N HIS A 204 2.76 -21.62 7.58
CA HIS A 204 1.94 -21.98 8.72
C HIS A 204 2.16 -20.99 9.89
N PRO A 205 1.23 -20.92 10.87
CA PRO A 205 1.44 -20.12 12.08
C PRO A 205 2.73 -20.47 12.85
N SER A 206 3.24 -21.69 12.70
CA SER A 206 4.55 -22.14 13.20
C SER A 206 5.76 -21.58 12.43
N ALA A 207 5.54 -20.69 11.46
CA ALA A 207 6.52 -20.15 10.53
C ALA A 207 7.19 -21.18 9.59
N SER A 208 6.72 -22.42 9.55
CA SER A 208 7.18 -23.42 8.58
C SER A 208 6.50 -23.21 7.22
N PRO A 209 7.19 -23.46 6.08
CA PRO A 209 6.60 -23.37 4.75
C PRO A 209 5.35 -24.24 4.60
N ASP A 210 4.31 -23.70 3.96
CA ASP A 210 3.09 -24.44 3.66
C ASP A 210 3.11 -24.91 2.20
N LYS A 211 3.35 -26.20 1.95
CA LYS A 211 3.40 -26.73 0.58
C LYS A 211 2.06 -26.60 -0.16
N SER A 212 0.95 -26.59 0.57
CA SER A 212 -0.38 -26.41 -0.03
C SER A 212 -0.59 -25.00 -0.57
N SER A 213 0.25 -24.04 -0.16
CA SER A 213 0.22 -22.65 -0.64
C SER A 213 0.83 -22.45 -2.02
N LEU A 214 1.30 -23.51 -2.69
CA LEU A 214 1.71 -23.41 -4.10
C LEU A 214 0.54 -22.85 -4.91
N HIS A 215 0.80 -21.82 -5.70
CA HIS A 215 -0.24 -21.14 -6.47
C HIS A 215 0.25 -20.58 -7.78
N SER A 216 -0.69 -20.41 -8.70
CA SER A 216 -0.45 -19.85 -10.01
C SER A 216 -1.61 -18.97 -10.44
N ARG A 217 -1.33 -18.01 -11.33
CA ARG A 217 -2.38 -17.20 -11.96
C ARG A 217 -2.82 -17.83 -13.27
N CYS A 218 -4.12 -17.94 -13.47
CA CYS A 218 -4.68 -18.27 -14.77
C CYS A 218 -4.40 -17.17 -15.79
N PRO A 219 -4.08 -17.52 -17.05
CA PRO A 219 -3.94 -16.54 -18.13
C PRO A 219 -5.18 -15.64 -18.24
N VAL A 220 -5.00 -14.35 -18.52
CA VAL A 220 -6.10 -13.43 -18.81
C VAL A 220 -6.50 -13.63 -20.27
N LEU A 221 -7.66 -14.23 -20.50
CA LEU A 221 -8.12 -14.64 -21.83
C LEU A 221 -9.05 -13.62 -22.50
N GLY A 222 -9.50 -12.61 -21.76
CA GLY A 222 -10.39 -11.58 -22.26
C GLY A 222 -10.23 -10.27 -21.50
N GLY A 223 -10.02 -9.19 -22.25
CA GLY A 223 -9.89 -7.83 -21.73
C GLY A 223 -8.50 -7.50 -21.18
N ASN A 224 -8.44 -6.38 -20.45
CA ASN A 224 -7.27 -5.93 -19.73
C ASN A 224 -7.54 -6.08 -18.23
N MET A 225 -6.65 -6.76 -17.51
CA MET A 225 -6.75 -6.91 -16.06
C MET A 225 -5.70 -6.08 -15.36
N TRP A 226 -6.11 -5.33 -14.34
CA TRP A 226 -5.23 -4.61 -13.43
C TRP A 226 -5.31 -5.21 -12.03
N SER A 227 -4.16 -5.38 -11.40
CA SER A 227 -4.07 -5.78 -10.00
C SER A 227 -2.92 -5.09 -9.29
N ALA A 228 -3.08 -4.82 -8.00
CA ALA A 228 -1.98 -4.44 -7.13
C ALA A 228 -1.62 -5.60 -6.20
N ILE A 229 -0.33 -5.78 -5.93
CA ILE A 229 0.18 -6.89 -5.12
C ILE A 229 0.97 -6.35 -3.95
N LYS A 230 0.65 -6.85 -2.76
CA LYS A 230 1.37 -6.56 -1.52
C LYS A 230 1.98 -7.84 -0.99
N TYR A 231 3.29 -7.83 -0.81
CA TYR A 231 4.05 -8.94 -0.22
C TYR A 231 4.40 -8.60 1.22
N PHE A 232 4.16 -9.54 2.14
CA PHE A 232 4.54 -9.45 3.54
C PHE A 232 5.54 -10.54 3.89
N TYR A 233 6.64 -10.16 4.53
CA TYR A 233 7.73 -11.05 4.93
C TYR A 233 7.75 -11.27 6.44
N ALA A 234 8.43 -12.33 6.88
CA ALA A 234 8.51 -12.67 8.30
C ALA A 234 9.26 -11.62 9.14
N LYS A 235 10.19 -10.86 8.54
CA LYS A 235 10.94 -9.79 9.20
C LYS A 235 10.70 -8.44 8.51
N PRO A 236 10.99 -7.32 9.19
CA PRO A 236 10.96 -6.00 8.59
C PRO A 236 11.81 -5.93 7.31
N ILE A 237 11.33 -5.18 6.35
CA ILE A 237 12.10 -4.81 5.16
C ILE A 237 12.90 -3.57 5.50
N ARG A 238 14.23 -3.71 5.44
CA ARG A 238 15.10 -2.55 5.43
C ARG A 238 14.81 -1.78 4.14
N ARG A 239 13.92 -0.80 4.21
CA ARG A 239 13.87 0.25 3.21
C ARG A 239 15.21 0.94 3.33
N GLY A 240 16.13 0.68 2.40
CA GLY A 240 17.27 1.56 2.26
C GLY A 240 16.69 2.96 2.16
N LYS A 241 16.96 3.82 3.16
CA LYS A 241 16.79 5.24 2.96
C LYS A 241 17.58 5.51 1.68
N VAL A 242 16.91 5.92 0.61
CA VAL A 242 17.55 6.82 -0.34
C VAL A 242 17.74 8.12 0.46
N SER A 243 18.66 8.09 1.42
CA SER A 243 19.32 9.31 1.86
C SER A 243 19.94 9.84 0.60
N ALA A 244 19.55 11.05 0.22
CA ALA A 244 20.32 11.85 -0.70
C ALA A 244 21.80 11.67 -0.32
N ILE A 245 22.52 10.92 -1.15
CA ILE A 245 23.96 10.79 -1.03
C ILE A 245 24.46 12.14 -1.53
N SER A 246 24.74 13.05 -0.60
CA SER A 246 25.87 13.95 -0.81
C SER A 246 27.11 13.06 -0.71
N GLU A 247 27.77 12.84 -1.85
CA GLU A 247 29.00 12.05 -2.00
C GLU A 247 30.21 12.74 -1.33
N ASP A 248 30.08 13.23 -0.09
CA ASP A 248 31.16 13.97 0.59
C ASP A 248 31.13 13.91 2.13
N ASP A 249 30.49 12.89 2.76
CA ASP A 249 30.65 12.69 4.21
C ASP A 249 31.96 11.96 4.51
N GLU A 250 33.05 12.73 4.58
CA GLU A 250 34.33 12.31 5.14
C GLU A 250 34.12 11.74 6.56
N CYS A 251 34.60 10.52 6.80
CA CYS A 251 34.45 9.88 8.11
C CYS A 251 35.19 10.68 9.19
N THR A 252 34.43 11.35 10.05
CA THR A 252 34.93 12.22 11.11
C THR A 252 34.32 11.85 12.46
N ASP A 253 35.00 12.23 13.54
CA ASP A 253 34.40 12.19 14.88
C ASP A 253 33.49 13.40 15.05
N GLN A 254 32.32 13.18 15.64
CA GLN A 254 31.31 14.20 15.88
C GLN A 254 31.44 14.86 17.27
N ASP A 255 32.35 14.37 18.12
CA ASP A 255 32.65 14.92 19.45
C ASP A 255 34.16 15.04 19.66
N GLU A 256 34.61 16.14 20.25
CA GLU A 256 36.02 16.43 20.53
C GLU A 256 36.63 15.45 21.55
N SER A 257 35.79 14.81 22.38
CA SER A 257 36.20 13.86 23.41
C SER A 257 36.42 12.44 22.87
N CYS A 258 36.07 12.18 21.61
CA CYS A 258 36.17 10.86 20.99
C CYS A 258 37.56 10.20 21.12
N PRO A 259 38.70 10.91 20.94
CA PRO A 259 40.02 10.31 21.13
C PRO A 259 40.26 9.87 22.58
N ALA A 260 39.79 10.65 23.55
CA ALA A 260 39.95 10.34 24.97
C ALA A 260 39.11 9.11 25.36
N TRP A 261 37.85 9.05 24.93
CA TRP A 261 36.97 7.92 25.17
C TRP A 261 37.48 6.64 24.47
N ALA A 262 37.98 6.75 23.24
CA ALA A 262 38.60 5.63 22.55
C ALA A 262 39.85 5.12 23.30
N ALA A 263 40.71 6.03 23.79
CA ALA A 263 41.86 5.67 24.62
C ALA A 263 41.46 5.02 25.95
N MET A 264 40.28 5.34 26.48
CA MET A 264 39.70 4.70 27.67
C MET A 264 39.01 3.35 27.38
N GLY A 265 38.98 2.91 26.11
CA GLY A 265 38.41 1.63 25.69
C GLY A 265 36.90 1.65 25.45
N GLU A 266 36.29 2.83 25.27
CA GLU A 266 34.84 2.94 25.04
C GLU A 266 34.39 2.35 23.70
N CYS A 267 35.29 2.20 22.72
CA CYS A 267 34.94 1.54 21.45
C CYS A 267 34.41 0.11 21.65
N GLN A 268 34.86 -0.59 22.69
CA GLN A 268 34.44 -1.94 23.03
C GLN A 268 33.37 -1.96 24.12
N ARG A 269 33.40 -0.99 25.05
CA ARG A 269 32.46 -0.92 26.19
C ARG A 269 31.14 -0.25 25.83
N ASN A 270 31.17 0.69 24.88
CA ASN A 270 30.02 1.42 24.37
C ASN A 270 30.01 1.45 22.82
N PRO A 271 29.98 0.28 22.16
CA PRO A 271 30.18 0.19 20.72
C PRO A 271 29.06 0.86 19.92
N VAL A 272 27.82 0.89 20.43
CA VAL A 272 26.67 1.47 19.72
C VAL A 272 26.80 3.00 19.61
N PHE A 273 27.25 3.68 20.68
CA PHE A 273 27.47 5.11 20.64
C PHE A 273 28.76 5.46 19.87
N MET A 274 29.83 4.70 20.13
CA MET A 274 31.15 5.02 19.61
C MET A 274 31.30 4.66 18.12
N VAL A 275 30.91 3.44 17.73
CA VAL A 275 31.06 2.92 16.37
C VAL A 275 29.75 2.99 15.59
N GLY A 276 28.63 2.72 16.27
CA GLY A 276 27.31 2.69 15.66
C GLY A 276 26.70 1.29 15.65
N SER A 277 25.61 1.18 14.90
CA SER A 277 24.89 -0.06 14.62
C SER A 277 24.63 -0.15 13.12
N PRO A 278 24.11 -1.28 12.61
CA PRO A 278 23.80 -1.41 11.18
C PRO A 278 22.84 -0.34 10.63
N ASP A 279 22.09 0.33 11.50
CA ASP A 279 21.07 1.32 11.13
C ASP A 279 21.45 2.77 11.54
N TYR A 280 22.64 2.98 12.16
CA TYR A 280 23.09 4.28 12.68
C TYR A 280 24.62 4.37 12.79
N TYR A 281 25.22 5.47 12.33
CA TYR A 281 26.65 5.72 12.51
C TYR A 281 26.94 6.28 13.90
N GLY A 282 27.89 5.67 14.60
CA GLY A 282 28.34 6.16 15.91
C GLY A 282 29.06 7.49 15.82
N THR A 283 29.11 8.18 16.95
CA THR A 283 29.67 9.52 17.13
C THR A 283 31.19 9.55 16.95
N CYS A 284 31.90 8.45 17.28
CA CYS A 284 33.35 8.40 17.40
C CYS A 284 34.01 7.41 16.43
N ARG A 285 33.45 7.27 15.23
CA ARG A 285 33.86 6.26 14.25
C ARG A 285 35.30 6.41 13.80
N LYS A 286 35.84 7.63 13.70
CA LYS A 286 37.23 7.86 13.29
C LYS A 286 38.17 7.45 14.42
N SER A 287 37.91 7.88 15.64
CA SER A 287 38.68 7.48 16.83
C SER A 287 38.64 5.97 17.09
N CYS A 288 37.55 5.29 16.72
CA CYS A 288 37.42 3.83 16.82
C CYS A 288 37.87 3.05 15.56
N ASN A 289 38.48 3.72 14.57
CA ASN A 289 38.92 3.11 13.30
C ASN A 289 37.80 2.38 12.52
N ALA A 290 36.55 2.81 12.67
CA ALA A 290 35.36 2.20 12.06
C ALA A 290 34.88 2.92 10.78
N CYS A 291 35.82 3.58 10.08
CA CYS A 291 35.55 4.35 8.87
C CYS A 291 35.49 3.53 7.58
N LEU A 292 35.85 2.24 7.61
CA LEU A 292 35.82 1.37 6.44
C LEU A 292 34.67 0.37 6.56
N ILE A 293 33.62 0.55 5.75
CA ILE A 293 32.64 -0.51 5.49
C ILE A 293 33.29 -1.43 4.45
N THR A 294 33.76 -2.60 4.89
CA THR A 294 34.15 -3.66 3.95
C THR A 294 32.87 -4.20 3.31
N SER A 295 32.85 -4.17 1.98
CA SER A 295 31.78 -4.64 1.09
C SER A 295 31.53 -6.14 1.22
#